data_AF-A0A920M8V0-F1
#
_entry.id   AF-A0A920M8V0-F1
#
_cell.length_a   1.000
_cell.length_b   1.000
_cell.length_c   1.000
_cell.angle_alpha   90.00
_cell.angle_beta   90.00
_cell.angle_gamma   90.00
#
_symmetry.space_group_name_H-M   'P 1'
#
loop_
_entity.id
_entity.type
_entity.pdbx_description
1 polymer ?
#
loop_
_entity_poly.entity_id
_entity_poly.type
_entity_poly.pdbx_seq_one_letter_code
_entity_poly.pdbx_strand_id
1 'polypeptide(L)'
;MHEEIQRGTLRHLHTKMSDISTKGEFVLILSGFSEDHYVSDSLLKEELQEIIGSGKSKRDAVKELTSKYQLSKRRVYDLSIEISVDET
;
A
#
# COMPACT_ATOMS: atom_id res chain seq x y z
N MET A 1 11.12 -36.88 7.23
CA MET A 1 10.97 -35.48 7.70
C MET A 1 10.27 -34.70 6.62
N HIS A 2 9.27 -33.89 6.96
CA HIS A 2 8.56 -33.03 6.01
C HIS A 2 8.84 -31.58 6.44
N GLU A 3 9.53 -30.82 5.58
CA GLU A 3 9.77 -29.39 5.75
C GLU A 3 8.77 -28.63 4.88
N GLU A 4 8.11 -27.62 5.45
CA GLU A 4 7.15 -26.78 4.72
C GLU A 4 7.62 -25.32 4.71
N ILE A 5 7.73 -24.73 3.52
CA ILE A 5 8.12 -23.33 3.34
C ILE A 5 6.93 -22.55 2.80
N GLN A 6 6.49 -21.54 3.54
CA GLN A 6 5.47 -20.59 3.09
C GLN A 6 6.07 -19.18 2.96
N ARG A 7 5.63 -18.45 1.92
CA ARG A 7 6.06 -17.07 1.63
C ARG A 7 4.84 -16.18 1.52
N GLY A 8 4.94 -14.95 2.03
CA GLY A 8 3.87 -13.97 1.94
C GLY A 8 4.01 -12.87 2.99
N THR A 9 3.01 -12.01 3.06
CA THR A 9 2.90 -11.01 4.13
C THR A 9 2.55 -11.69 5.45
N LEU A 10 2.87 -11.04 6.57
CA LEU A 10 2.50 -11.54 7.91
C LEU A 10 0.99 -11.78 8.02
N ARG A 11 0.16 -10.93 7.42
CA ARG A 11 -1.30 -11.09 7.38
C ARG A 11 -1.73 -12.35 6.63
N HIS A 12 -1.14 -12.60 5.46
CA HIS A 12 -1.44 -13.79 4.68
C HIS A 12 -1.05 -15.06 5.43
N LEU A 13 0.15 -15.09 6.00
CA LEU A 13 0.66 -16.23 6.77
C LEU A 13 -0.18 -16.47 8.02
N HIS A 14 -0.54 -15.43 8.76
CA HIS A 14 -1.43 -15.54 9.92
C HIS A 14 -2.78 -16.18 9.56
N THR A 15 -3.40 -15.73 8.46
CA THR A 15 -4.69 -16.27 7.99
C THR A 15 -4.57 -17.74 7.56
N LYS A 16 -3.43 -18.13 6.99
CA LYS A 16 -3.22 -19.48 6.48
C LYS A 16 -2.78 -20.47 7.56
N MET A 17 -2.14 -19.96 8.62
CA MET A 17 -1.61 -20.77 9.73
C MET A 17 -2.52 -20.79 10.96
N SER A 18 -3.64 -20.06 10.95
CA SER A 18 -4.59 -20.03 12.07
C SER A 18 -5.17 -21.40 12.43
N ASP A 19 -5.23 -22.32 11.47
CA ASP A 19 -5.83 -23.64 11.64
C ASP A 19 -4.78 -24.77 11.77
N ILE A 20 -3.48 -24.45 11.78
CA ILE A 20 -2.41 -25.43 11.90
C ILE A 20 -2.25 -25.81 13.38
N SER A 21 -2.67 -27.02 13.74
CA SER A 21 -2.55 -27.55 15.12
C SER A 21 -1.17 -28.15 15.45
N THR A 22 -0.26 -28.15 14.48
CA THR A 22 1.02 -28.86 14.58
C THR A 22 1.94 -28.16 15.58
N LYS A 23 2.22 -28.84 16.70
CA LYS A 23 3.24 -28.41 17.67
C LYS A 23 4.64 -28.67 17.07
N GLY A 24 5.52 -27.67 17.06
CA GLY A 24 6.86 -27.79 16.50
C GLY A 24 7.64 -26.50 16.57
N GLU A 25 8.84 -26.51 15.98
CA GLU A 25 9.68 -25.31 15.79
C GLU A 25 9.28 -24.60 14.50
N PHE A 26 9.21 -23.26 14.55
CA PHE A 26 8.92 -22.43 13.39
C PHE A 26 10.08 -21.47 13.14
N VAL A 27 10.50 -21.35 11.89
CA VAL A 27 11.49 -20.35 11.46
C VAL A 27 10.76 -19.25 10.70
N LEU A 28 10.78 -18.03 11.23
CA LEU A 28 10.21 -16.85 10.57
C LEU A 28 11.33 -15.98 10.02
N ILE A 29 11.37 -15.82 8.70
CA ILE A 29 12.29 -14.90 8.01
C ILE A 29 11.52 -13.63 7.69
N LEU A 30 11.91 -12.53 8.34
CA LEU A 30 11.38 -11.20 8.07
C LEU A 30 12.34 -10.46 7.14
N SER A 31 11.80 -9.83 6.10
CA SER A 31 12.55 -8.81 5.38
C SER A 31 12.86 -7.65 6.33
N GLY A 32 14.04 -7.05 6.20
CA GLY A 32 14.35 -5.80 6.87
C GLY A 32 13.32 -4.73 6.50
N PHE A 33 13.12 -3.77 7.40
CA PHE A 33 12.33 -2.58 7.11
C PHE A 33 12.99 -1.82 5.95
N SER A 34 12.33 -1.74 4.80
CA SER A 34 12.62 -0.73 3.78
C SER A 34 11.68 0.43 4.00
N GLU A 35 12.21 1.64 3.86
CA GLU A 35 11.46 2.89 3.96
C GLU A 35 10.60 3.15 2.71
N ASP A 36 10.17 2.08 2.02
CA ASP A 36 9.09 2.18 1.06
C ASP A 36 7.83 2.51 1.85
N HIS A 37 7.58 3.81 2.01
CA HIS A 37 6.37 4.36 2.61
C HIS A 37 5.17 3.76 1.87
N TYR A 38 4.64 2.67 2.41
CA TYR A 38 3.42 2.09 1.93
C TYR A 38 2.27 3.01 2.35
N VAL A 39 2.01 3.99 1.49
CA VAL A 39 0.80 4.82 1.55
C VAL A 39 -0.27 4.07 0.81
N SER A 40 -1.44 3.87 1.43
CA SER A 40 -2.56 3.21 0.77
C SER A 40 -3.13 4.08 -0.35
N ASP A 41 -3.66 3.45 -1.38
CA ASP A 41 -4.30 4.17 -2.49
C ASP A 41 -5.55 4.93 -2.02
N SER A 42 -6.27 4.42 -1.02
CA SER A 42 -7.43 5.10 -0.42
C SER A 42 -7.04 6.46 0.19
N LEU A 43 -5.95 6.49 0.97
CA LEU A 43 -5.45 7.71 1.59
C LEU A 43 -4.98 8.72 0.53
N LEU A 44 -4.29 8.23 -0.51
CA LEU A 44 -3.85 9.08 -1.63
C LEU A 44 -5.05 9.68 -2.38
N LYS A 45 -6.13 8.92 -2.58
CA LYS A 45 -7.35 9.40 -3.24
C LYS A 45 -8.07 10.46 -2.39
N GLU A 46 -8.23 10.21 -1.09
CA GLU A 46 -8.83 11.18 -0.15
C GLU A 46 -8.04 12.50 -0.14
N GLU A 47 -6.72 12.46 0.03
CA GLU A 47 -5.91 13.69 0.01
C GLU A 47 -5.90 14.37 -1.36
N LEU A 48 -5.92 13.62 -2.48
CA LEU A 48 -6.06 14.20 -3.82
C LEU A 48 -7.37 14.99 -3.93
N GLN A 49 -8.48 14.42 -3.46
CA GLN A 49 -9.79 15.06 -3.48
C GLN A 49 -9.82 16.31 -2.60
N GLU A 50 -9.24 16.26 -1.40
CA GLU A 50 -9.14 17.44 -0.52
C GLU A 50 -8.33 18.57 -1.17
N ILE A 51 -7.18 18.24 -1.75
CA ILE A 51 -6.30 19.23 -2.38
C ILE A 51 -6.99 19.85 -3.61
N ILE A 52 -7.63 19.04 -4.45
CA ILE A 52 -8.37 19.52 -5.63
C ILE A 52 -9.59 20.35 -5.18
N GLY A 53 -10.32 19.90 -4.17
CA GLY A 53 -11.46 20.61 -3.58
C GLY A 53 -11.09 21.96 -2.96
N SER A 54 -9.84 22.12 -2.50
CA SER A 54 -9.30 23.41 -2.04
C SER A 54 -9.02 24.42 -3.17
N GLY A 55 -9.24 24.04 -4.43
CA GLY A 55 -9.04 24.89 -5.61
C GLY A 55 -7.65 24.77 -6.26
N LYS A 56 -6.78 23.86 -5.77
CA LYS A 56 -5.50 23.57 -6.44
C LYS A 56 -5.71 22.71 -7.68
N SER A 57 -4.82 22.86 -8.66
CA SER A 57 -4.88 22.03 -9.87
C SER A 57 -4.50 20.57 -9.56
N LYS A 58 -5.07 19.61 -10.31
CA LYS A 58 -4.69 18.19 -10.23
C LYS A 58 -3.18 17.98 -10.36
N ARG A 59 -2.51 18.77 -11.21
CA ARG A 59 -1.05 18.72 -11.39
C ARG A 59 -0.30 19.09 -10.11
N ASP A 60 -0.76 20.11 -9.41
CA ASP A 60 -0.13 20.59 -8.19
C ASP A 60 -0.38 19.61 -7.03
N ALA A 61 -1.59 19.03 -6.96
CA ALA A 61 -1.93 17.96 -6.01
C ALA A 61 -1.02 16.72 -6.17
N VAL A 62 -0.83 16.25 -7.41
CA VAL A 62 0.08 15.13 -7.70
C VAL A 62 1.51 15.47 -7.27
N LYS A 63 2.00 16.68 -7.58
CA LYS A 63 3.35 17.10 -7.21
C LYS A 63 3.54 17.16 -5.69
N GLU A 64 2.55 17.66 -4.97
CA GLU A 64 2.56 17.76 -3.51
C GLU A 64 2.65 16.37 -2.86
N LEU A 65 1.79 15.44 -3.26
CA LEU A 65 1.77 14.08 -2.73
C LEU A 65 3.03 13.26 -3.09
N THR A 66 3.55 13.41 -4.31
CA THR A 66 4.81 12.75 -4.69
C THR A 66 5.98 13.21 -3.82
N SER A 67 6.02 14.48 -3.45
CA SER A 67 7.08 15.03 -2.59
C SER A 67 6.87 14.62 -1.13
N LYS A 68 5.62 14.73 -0.65
CA LYS A 68 5.22 14.41 0.74
C LYS A 68 5.51 12.96 1.10
N TYR A 69 5.23 12.03 0.20
CA TYR A 69 5.34 10.59 0.45
C TYR A 69 6.50 9.90 -0.28
N GLN A 70 7.35 10.67 -0.97
CA GLN A 70 8.42 10.15 -1.84
C GLN A 70 7.96 9.04 -2.80
N LEU A 71 6.74 9.17 -3.33
CA LEU A 71 6.15 8.19 -4.25
C LEU A 71 6.47 8.52 -5.71
N SER A 72 6.39 7.50 -6.57
CA SER A 72 6.53 7.70 -8.02
C SER A 72 5.40 8.58 -8.56
N LYS A 73 5.76 9.55 -9.42
CA LYS A 73 4.79 10.45 -10.07
C LYS A 73 3.71 9.71 -10.85
N ARG A 74 4.08 8.58 -11.47
CA ARG A 74 3.16 7.73 -12.21
C ARG A 74 2.04 7.20 -11.30
N ARG A 75 2.39 6.63 -10.14
CA ARG A 75 1.41 6.06 -9.20
C ARG A 75 0.36 7.09 -8.77
N VAL A 76 0.80 8.26 -8.32
CA VAL A 76 -0.10 9.32 -7.84
C VAL A 76 -0.93 9.90 -8.99
N TYR A 77 -0.37 9.98 -10.20
CA TYR A 77 -1.10 10.44 -11.39
C TYR A 77 -2.20 9.46 -11.81
N ASP A 78 -1.92 8.16 -11.83
CA ASP A 78 -2.90 7.13 -12.19
C ASP A 78 -4.11 7.21 -11.23
N LEU A 79 -3.86 7.32 -9.92
CA LEU A 79 -4.91 7.53 -8.91
C LEU A 79 -5.70 8.84 -9.12
N SER A 80 -5.02 9.90 -9.57
CA SER A 80 -5.68 11.17 -9.87
C SER A 80 -6.61 11.11 -11.10
N ILE A 81 -6.42 10.14 -11.99
CA ILE A 81 -7.35 9.90 -13.11
C ILE A 81 -8.57 9.14 -12.59
N GLU A 82 -8.35 8.09 -11.80
CA GLU A 82 -9.43 7.25 -11.25
C GLU A 82 -10.47 8.05 -10.47
N ILE A 83 -10.05 9.00 -9.63
CA ILE A 83 -10.98 9.85 -8.86
C ILE A 83 -11.87 10.74 -9.72
N SER A 84 -11.49 11.03 -10.98
CA SER A 84 -12.31 11.83 -11.90
C SER A 84 -13.31 10.99 -12.68
N VAL A 85 -13.17 9.66 -12.65
CA VAL A 85 -14.12 8.74 -13.30
C VAL A 85 -15.28 8.40 -12.36
N ASP A 86 -15.05 8.40 -11.04
CA ASP A 86 -16.08 8.15 -10.02
C ASP A 86 -17.09 9.30 -9.82
N GLU A 87 -16.85 10.48 -10.41
CA GLU A 87 -17.75 11.64 -10.36
C GLU A 87 -18.74 11.74 -11.54
N THR A 88 -18.80 10.73 -12.43
CA THR A 88 -19.72 10.66 -13.60
C THR A 88 -20.66 9.48 -13.49
#